data_AF-A0A3B6RJ68-F1
#
_entry.id   AF-A0A3B6RJ68-F1
#
_cell.length_a   1.000
_cell.length_b   1.000
_cell.length_c   1.000
_cell.angle_alpha   90.00
_cell.angle_beta   90.00
_cell.angle_gamma   90.00
#
_symmetry.space_group_name_H-M   'P 1'
#
loop_
_entity.id
_entity.type
_entity.pdbx_description
1 polymer ?
#
loop_
_entity_poly.entity_id
_entity_poly.type
_entity_poly.pdbx_seq_one_letter_code
_entity_poly.pdbx_strand_id
1 'polypeptide(L)'
;MTCLGDAYSVSWMEDSETHNLQKEPIKQQYEVVKARTAPPNDSNIGSHVMDLKGAINQRDVDILFMWKKYEQLNVGSEEKQRALREVKETVLHRKLLDSSIGFIGKLAFGFEGPSVLEATKGPGHPLVDYWDCLKTMVRDFESQCGSLTQYGMKHMRAFTNIYNMGKWSPPVLGHSA
;
A
#
# COMPACT_ATOMS: atom_id res chain seq x y z
N MET A 1 15.51 -13.25 -6.28
CA MET A 1 15.78 -12.58 -4.98
C MET A 1 14.43 -12.43 -4.31
N THR A 2 14.24 -13.09 -3.17
CA THR A 2 12.99 -13.08 -2.41
C THR A 2 13.31 -12.57 -1.01
N CYS A 3 12.45 -11.73 -0.43
CA CYS A 3 12.62 -11.29 0.95
C CYS A 3 12.29 -12.46 1.88
N LEU A 4 13.15 -12.73 2.88
CA LEU A 4 12.99 -13.85 3.80
C LEU A 4 12.15 -13.49 5.04
N GLY A 5 11.90 -12.21 5.25
CA GLY A 5 11.08 -11.68 6.34
C GLY A 5 10.82 -10.20 6.14
N ASP A 6 10.01 -9.62 7.02
CA ASP A 6 9.79 -8.18 7.09
C ASP A 6 10.50 -7.56 8.29
N ALA A 7 10.82 -6.27 8.18
CA ALA A 7 11.61 -5.53 9.17
C ALA A 7 11.03 -5.61 10.59
N TYR A 8 9.70 -5.53 10.72
CA TYR A 8 9.03 -5.61 12.01
C TYR A 8 9.13 -7.02 12.58
N SER A 9 8.77 -8.03 11.79
CA SER A 9 8.75 -9.41 12.25
C SER A 9 10.13 -9.92 12.63
N VAL A 10 11.14 -9.68 11.78
CA VAL A 10 12.52 -10.06 12.06
C VAL A 10 13.01 -9.37 13.33
N SER A 11 12.70 -8.07 13.52
CA SER A 11 13.16 -7.32 14.68
C SER A 11 12.67 -7.90 16.01
N TRP A 12 11.37 -8.26 16.14
CA TRP A 12 10.85 -8.79 17.41
C TRP A 12 11.21 -10.26 17.63
N MET A 13 11.34 -11.05 16.56
CA MET A 13 11.74 -12.46 16.67
C MET A 13 13.20 -12.59 17.11
N GLU A 14 14.13 -11.87 16.47
CA GLU A 14 15.55 -11.89 16.85
C GLU A 14 15.78 -11.35 18.27
N ASP A 15 15.02 -10.32 18.66
CA ASP A 15 15.04 -9.80 20.03
C ASP A 15 14.57 -10.85 21.04
N SER A 16 13.47 -11.54 20.74
CA SER A 16 12.92 -12.60 21.60
C SER A 16 13.83 -13.83 21.71
N GLU A 17 14.64 -14.12 20.70
CA GLU A 17 15.61 -15.22 20.71
C GLU A 17 16.88 -14.89 21.52
N THR A 18 17.22 -13.60 21.64
CA THR A 18 18.47 -13.15 22.28
C THR A 18 18.30 -12.69 23.72
N HIS A 19 17.06 -12.51 24.18
CA HIS A 19 16.74 -12.06 25.53
C HIS A 19 15.93 -13.08 26.34
N ASN A 20 16.01 -12.97 27.67
CA ASN A 20 15.19 -13.79 28.56
C ASN A 20 13.80 -13.17 28.70
N LEU A 21 12.81 -13.80 28.08
CA LEU A 21 11.41 -13.36 28.08
C LEU A 21 10.75 -13.29 29.47
N GLN A 22 11.31 -13.95 30.50
CA GLN A 22 10.83 -13.80 31.88
C GLN A 22 11.37 -12.54 32.57
N LYS A 23 12.41 -11.92 32.00
CA LYS A 23 13.06 -10.71 32.55
C LYS A 23 12.74 -9.47 31.74
N GLU A 24 12.55 -9.61 30.44
CA GLU A 24 12.22 -8.50 29.57
C GLU A 24 10.71 -8.19 29.59
N PRO A 25 10.30 -6.96 29.93
CA PRO A 25 8.90 -6.55 29.79
C PRO A 25 8.55 -6.21 28.34
N ILE A 26 7.29 -6.44 27.94
CA ILE A 26 6.77 -6.12 26.59
C ILE A 26 7.05 -4.66 26.19
N LYS A 27 7.00 -3.72 27.15
CA LYS A 27 7.30 -2.31 26.88
C LYS A 27 8.74 -2.11 26.40
N GLN A 28 9.70 -2.86 26.95
CA GLN A 28 11.10 -2.77 26.57
C GLN A 28 11.30 -3.32 25.15
N GLN A 29 10.77 -4.50 24.87
CA GLN A 29 10.78 -5.08 23.52
C GLN A 29 10.14 -4.13 22.49
N TYR A 30 9.02 -3.49 22.83
CA TYR A 30 8.39 -2.48 21.97
C TYR A 30 9.35 -1.33 21.61
N GLU A 31 10.07 -0.75 22.58
CA GLU A 31 11.01 0.34 22.31
C GLU A 31 12.20 -0.13 21.46
N VAL A 32 12.68 -1.36 21.67
CA VAL A 32 13.74 -1.96 20.84
C VAL A 32 13.28 -2.13 19.39
N VAL A 33 12.12 -2.76 19.18
CA VAL A 33 11.56 -2.99 17.84
C VAL A 33 11.25 -1.66 17.15
N LYS A 34 10.71 -0.69 17.88
CA LYS A 34 10.45 0.66 17.37
C LYS A 34 11.74 1.34 16.91
N ALA A 35 12.81 1.29 17.72
CA ALA A 35 14.10 1.87 17.35
C ALA A 35 14.72 1.19 16.11
N ARG A 36 14.54 -0.12 15.95
CA ARG A 36 15.03 -0.88 14.78
C ARG A 36 14.22 -0.63 13.49
N THR A 37 12.96 -0.23 13.61
CA THR A 37 12.03 -0.10 12.48
C THR A 37 11.63 1.34 12.15
N ALA A 38 12.09 2.31 12.94
CA ALA A 38 11.83 3.73 12.69
C ALA A 38 12.58 4.21 11.42
N PRO A 39 12.04 5.22 10.70
CA PRO A 39 12.81 5.93 9.68
C PRO A 39 13.92 6.76 10.35
N PRO A 40 15.09 6.91 9.72
CA PRO A 40 16.04 7.93 10.10
C PRO A 40 15.43 9.30 9.74
N ASN A 41 14.91 10.02 10.74
CA ASN A 41 14.50 11.43 10.72
C ASN A 41 13.07 11.85 10.27
N ASP A 42 11.99 11.08 10.50
CA ASP A 42 10.65 11.69 10.37
C ASP A 42 9.61 11.16 11.36
N SER A 43 8.89 12.08 12.00
CA SER A 43 7.83 11.85 13.01
C SER A 43 6.46 11.54 12.39
N ASN A 44 6.42 11.19 11.11
CA ASN A 44 5.20 10.74 10.46
C ASN A 44 4.95 9.26 10.79
N ILE A 45 3.78 8.99 11.37
CA ILE A 45 3.33 7.67 11.84
C ILE A 45 3.27 6.71 10.65
N GLY A 46 4.38 6.03 10.39
CA GLY A 46 4.54 5.04 9.33
C GLY A 46 6.00 4.64 9.15
N SER A 47 6.28 3.34 9.14
CA SER A 47 7.62 2.80 8.91
C SER A 47 7.97 2.84 7.42
N HIS A 48 8.42 3.99 6.92
CA HIS A 48 9.28 4.01 5.74
C HIS A 48 10.71 3.68 6.20
N VAL A 49 10.93 2.39 6.45
CA VAL A 49 12.17 1.81 6.98
C VAL A 49 13.32 2.10 6.02
N MET A 50 14.32 2.87 6.45
CA MET A 50 15.63 2.96 5.78
C MET A 50 16.80 2.47 6.65
N ASP A 51 16.58 2.09 7.92
CA ASP A 51 17.67 1.72 8.84
C ASP A 51 18.07 0.24 8.81
N LEU A 52 17.24 -0.65 8.25
CA LEU A 52 17.67 -2.00 7.88
C LEU A 52 18.38 -1.92 6.51
N LYS A 53 19.71 -2.16 6.48
CA LYS A 53 20.48 -2.24 5.23
C LYS A 53 19.80 -3.22 4.26
N GLY A 54 19.34 -2.72 3.12
CA GLY A 54 18.67 -3.53 2.10
C GLY A 54 17.15 -3.68 2.29
N ALA A 55 16.52 -2.88 3.18
CA ALA A 55 15.08 -2.81 3.28
C ALA A 55 14.45 -2.34 1.96
N ILE A 56 13.37 -3.02 1.57
CA ILE A 56 12.58 -2.75 0.36
C ILE A 56 11.16 -2.43 0.82
N ASN A 57 10.53 -1.45 0.16
CA ASN A 57 9.11 -1.19 0.40
C ASN A 57 8.29 -2.44 0.07
N GLN A 58 7.46 -2.91 1.02
CA GLN A 58 6.67 -4.13 0.85
C GLN A 58 5.81 -4.13 -0.43
N ARG A 59 5.32 -2.96 -0.86
CA ARG A 59 4.51 -2.84 -2.09
C ARG A 59 5.33 -3.03 -3.36
N ASP A 60 6.65 -2.90 -3.31
CA ASP A 60 7.55 -3.00 -4.45
C ASP A 60 8.25 -4.37 -4.54
N VAL A 61 8.13 -5.19 -3.49
CA VAL A 61 8.77 -6.52 -3.42
C VAL A 61 8.39 -7.40 -4.61
N ASP A 62 7.10 -7.46 -4.97
CA ASP A 62 6.62 -8.31 -6.08
C ASP A 62 7.24 -7.90 -7.42
N ILE A 63 7.30 -6.60 -7.72
CA ILE A 63 7.88 -6.09 -8.96
C ILE A 63 9.38 -6.33 -8.99
N LEU A 64 10.08 -6.09 -7.88
CA LEU A 64 11.51 -6.32 -7.79
C LEU A 64 11.84 -7.81 -7.93
N PHE A 65 11.02 -8.69 -7.36
CA PHE A 65 11.12 -10.12 -7.55
C PHE A 65 10.96 -10.50 -9.02
N MET A 66 9.90 -10.02 -9.69
CA MET A 66 9.67 -10.27 -11.11
C MET A 66 10.83 -9.76 -11.98
N TRP A 67 11.35 -8.57 -11.69
CA TRP A 67 12.48 -8.00 -12.41
C TRP A 67 13.75 -8.82 -12.23
N LYS A 68 14.08 -9.21 -10.99
CA LYS A 68 15.24 -10.05 -10.70
C LYS A 68 15.16 -11.42 -11.36
N LYS A 69 13.97 -12.01 -11.41
CA LYS A 69 13.72 -13.25 -12.16
C LYS A 69 13.96 -13.04 -13.65
N TYR A 70 13.44 -11.96 -14.23
CA TYR A 70 13.65 -11.60 -15.64
C TYR A 70 15.15 -11.45 -15.98
N GLU A 71 15.93 -10.78 -15.14
CA GLU A 71 17.37 -10.56 -15.36
C GLU A 71 18.13 -11.89 -15.49
N GLN A 72 17.75 -12.89 -14.68
CA GLN A 72 18.39 -14.20 -14.62
C GLN A 72 18.04 -15.14 -15.79
N LEU A 73 17.00 -14.82 -16.57
CA LEU A 73 16.58 -15.66 -17.69
C LEU A 73 17.52 -15.51 -18.91
N ASN A 74 17.59 -16.58 -19.71
CA ASN A 74 18.41 -16.61 -20.93
C ASN A 74 17.93 -15.57 -21.96
N VAL A 75 18.89 -14.89 -22.58
CA VAL A 75 18.60 -13.89 -23.62
C VAL A 75 17.90 -14.57 -24.80
N GLY A 76 16.80 -13.97 -25.25
CA GLY A 76 16.02 -14.48 -26.39
C GLY A 76 15.05 -15.62 -26.07
N SER A 77 15.02 -16.16 -24.84
CA SER A 77 14.08 -17.22 -24.50
C SER A 77 12.63 -16.71 -24.46
N GLU A 78 11.68 -17.57 -24.83
CA GLU A 78 10.25 -17.28 -24.72
C GLU A 78 9.84 -16.93 -23.28
N GLU A 79 10.48 -17.58 -22.31
CA GLU A 79 10.29 -17.33 -20.88
C GLU A 79 10.70 -15.91 -20.49
N LYS A 80 11.85 -15.42 -21.00
CA LYS A 80 12.32 -14.06 -20.75
C LYS A 80 11.37 -13.03 -21.37
N GLN A 81 10.83 -13.32 -22.56
CA GLN A 81 9.81 -12.48 -23.18
C GLN A 81 8.50 -12.48 -22.38
N ARG A 82 8.05 -13.63 -21.88
CA ARG A 82 6.85 -13.74 -21.04
C ARG A 82 7.02 -12.97 -19.73
N ALA A 83 8.14 -13.16 -19.03
CA ALA A 83 8.44 -12.43 -17.80
C ALA A 83 8.47 -10.90 -18.03
N LEU A 84 9.03 -10.44 -19.16
CA LEU A 84 9.02 -9.01 -19.49
C LEU A 84 7.60 -8.48 -19.75
N ARG A 85 6.73 -9.28 -20.40
CA ARG A 85 5.32 -8.91 -20.59
C ARG A 85 4.60 -8.77 -19.25
N GLU A 86 4.74 -9.77 -18.37
CA GLU A 86 4.13 -9.75 -17.02
C GLU A 86 4.58 -8.52 -16.20
N VAL A 87 5.87 -8.19 -16.23
CA VAL A 87 6.40 -6.97 -15.58
C VAL A 87 5.75 -5.71 -16.17
N LYS A 88 5.71 -5.60 -17.50
CA LYS A 88 5.12 -4.44 -18.18
C LYS A 88 3.64 -4.29 -17.85
N GLU A 89 2.87 -5.36 -17.93
CA GLU A 89 1.45 -5.39 -17.61
C GLU A 89 1.20 -4.96 -16.15
N THR A 90 2.00 -5.48 -15.21
CA THR A 90 1.90 -5.08 -13.79
C THR A 90 2.19 -3.59 -13.61
N VAL A 91 3.29 -3.08 -14.18
CA VAL A 91 3.66 -1.66 -14.06
C VAL A 91 2.61 -0.76 -14.70
N LEU A 92 2.08 -1.14 -15.87
CA LEU A 92 1.02 -0.40 -16.55
C LEU A 92 -0.27 -0.39 -15.73
N HIS A 93 -0.67 -1.52 -15.15
CA HIS A 93 -1.84 -1.60 -14.30
C HIS A 93 -1.71 -0.72 -13.05
N ARG A 94 -0.55 -0.73 -12.38
CA ARG A 94 -0.28 0.17 -11.24
C ARG A 94 -0.37 1.64 -11.62
N LYS A 95 0.24 2.01 -12.76
CA LYS A 95 0.19 3.37 -13.29
C LYS A 95 -1.24 3.79 -13.63
N LEU A 96 -2.04 2.89 -14.20
CA LEU A 96 -3.44 3.15 -14.52
C LEU A 96 -4.24 3.40 -13.23
N LEU A 97 -4.09 2.56 -12.22
CA LEU A 97 -4.76 2.76 -10.92
C LEU A 97 -4.41 4.11 -10.29
N ASP A 98 -3.12 4.44 -10.20
CA ASP A 98 -2.67 5.73 -9.64
C ASP A 98 -3.20 6.91 -10.46
N SER A 99 -3.18 6.81 -11.79
CA SER A 99 -3.65 7.87 -12.69
C SER A 99 -5.16 8.06 -12.62
N SER A 100 -5.94 6.97 -12.60
CA SER A 100 -7.40 7.01 -12.50
C SER A 100 -7.85 7.65 -11.20
N ILE A 101 -7.25 7.28 -10.07
CA ILE A 101 -7.61 7.82 -8.76
C ILE A 101 -7.18 9.28 -8.65
N GLY A 102 -5.99 9.62 -9.13
CA GLY A 102 -5.55 11.02 -9.21
C GLY A 102 -6.45 11.87 -10.10
N PHE A 103 -6.96 11.31 -11.21
CA PHE A 103 -7.92 11.99 -12.08
C PHE A 103 -9.28 12.17 -11.41
N ILE A 104 -9.82 11.14 -10.74
CA ILE A 104 -11.05 11.24 -9.95
C ILE A 104 -10.92 12.33 -8.88
N GLY A 105 -9.78 12.40 -8.17
CA GLY A 105 -9.52 13.46 -7.20
C GLY A 105 -9.57 14.85 -7.82
N LYS A 106 -8.96 15.04 -8.99
CA LYS A 106 -9.01 16.31 -9.73
C LYS A 106 -10.42 16.65 -10.21
N LEU A 107 -11.20 15.66 -10.64
CA LEU A 107 -12.60 15.88 -11.02
C LEU A 107 -13.47 16.28 -9.82
N ALA A 108 -13.28 15.62 -8.67
CA ALA A 108 -14.08 15.85 -7.48
C ALA A 108 -13.74 17.15 -6.73
N PHE A 109 -12.47 17.55 -6.75
CA PHE A 109 -11.92 18.61 -5.89
C PHE A 109 -11.08 19.66 -6.62
N GLY A 110 -10.96 19.58 -7.95
CA GLY A 110 -10.13 20.51 -8.72
C GLY A 110 -8.65 20.45 -8.31
N PHE A 111 -8.06 21.63 -8.09
CA PHE A 111 -6.64 21.76 -7.72
C PHE A 111 -6.32 21.18 -6.33
N GLU A 112 -7.30 21.09 -5.44
CA GLU A 112 -7.12 20.53 -4.09
C GLU A 112 -7.15 18.99 -4.08
N GLY A 113 -7.49 18.35 -5.20
CA GLY A 113 -7.59 16.89 -5.31
C GLY A 113 -6.39 16.15 -4.72
N PRO A 114 -5.15 16.38 -5.20
CA PRO A 114 -3.97 15.71 -4.66
C PRO A 114 -3.81 15.86 -3.14
N SER A 115 -4.01 17.06 -2.58
CA SER A 115 -3.91 17.28 -1.13
C SER A 115 -5.03 16.58 -0.35
N VAL A 116 -6.25 16.57 -0.87
CA VAL A 116 -7.39 15.92 -0.23
C VAL A 116 -7.24 14.40 -0.25
N LEU A 117 -6.78 13.80 -1.35
CA LEU A 117 -6.63 12.34 -1.44
C LEU A 117 -5.57 11.80 -0.47
N GLU A 118 -4.51 12.56 -0.21
CA GLU A 118 -3.42 12.15 0.68
C GLU A 118 -3.62 12.55 2.14
N ALA A 119 -4.60 13.41 2.44
CA ALA A 119 -4.84 13.94 3.78
C ALA A 119 -5.03 12.82 4.83
N THR A 120 -4.23 12.87 5.90
CA THR A 120 -4.36 11.98 7.06
C THR A 120 -5.23 12.63 8.12
N LYS A 121 -6.14 11.86 8.73
CA LYS A 121 -6.82 12.28 9.96
C LYS A 121 -5.81 12.37 11.12
N GLY A 122 -6.04 13.30 12.05
CA GLY A 122 -5.19 13.45 13.23
C GLY A 122 -5.11 12.16 14.07
N PRO A 123 -4.08 12.02 14.94
CA PRO A 123 -3.93 10.85 15.79
C PRO A 123 -5.21 10.58 16.61
N GLY A 124 -5.63 9.31 16.69
CA GLY A 124 -6.81 8.91 17.45
C GLY A 124 -8.14 8.97 16.71
N HIS A 125 -8.19 9.48 15.48
CA HIS A 125 -9.39 9.44 14.64
C HIS A 125 -9.42 8.20 13.73
N PRO A 126 -10.58 7.52 13.58
CA PRO A 126 -10.70 6.39 12.67
C PRO A 126 -10.54 6.84 11.22
N LEU A 127 -9.84 6.06 10.40
CA LEU A 127 -9.71 6.35 8.97
C LEU A 127 -11.09 6.46 8.33
N VAL A 128 -11.94 5.46 8.55
CA VAL A 128 -13.26 5.29 7.94
C VAL A 128 -14.34 5.49 9.00
N ASP A 129 -15.26 6.42 8.75
CA ASP A 129 -16.42 6.63 9.63
C ASP A 129 -17.55 5.61 9.34
N TYR A 130 -17.65 5.13 8.09
CA TYR A 130 -18.64 4.15 7.63
C TYR A 130 -18.05 3.07 6.71
N TRP A 131 -17.79 1.88 7.25
CA TRP A 131 -17.14 0.77 6.52
C TRP A 131 -17.91 0.28 5.30
N ASP A 132 -19.24 0.24 5.37
CA ASP A 132 -20.05 -0.23 4.25
C ASP A 132 -20.01 0.74 3.08
N CYS A 133 -19.83 2.04 3.33
CA CYS A 133 -19.64 2.98 2.25
C CYS A 133 -18.28 2.81 1.56
N LEU A 134 -17.20 2.64 2.33
CA LEU A 134 -15.89 2.35 1.74
C LEU A 134 -15.97 1.10 0.85
N LYS A 135 -16.63 0.03 1.31
CA LYS A 135 -16.83 -1.19 0.50
C LYS A 135 -17.62 -0.91 -0.78
N THR A 136 -18.68 -0.12 -0.73
CA THR A 136 -19.47 0.25 -1.92
C THR A 136 -18.63 1.04 -2.91
N MET A 137 -17.90 2.06 -2.45
CA MET A 137 -17.04 2.85 -3.31
C MET A 137 -15.94 2.00 -3.97
N VAL A 138 -15.35 1.06 -3.22
CA VAL A 138 -14.38 0.10 -3.76
C VAL A 138 -15.00 -0.75 -4.87
N ARG A 139 -16.20 -1.31 -4.64
CA ARG A 139 -16.91 -2.11 -5.65
C ARG A 139 -17.24 -1.30 -6.90
N ASP A 140 -17.72 -0.07 -6.73
CA ASP A 140 -18.06 0.81 -7.83
C ASP A 140 -16.83 1.17 -8.66
N PHE A 141 -15.70 1.48 -7.99
CA PHE A 141 -14.42 1.71 -8.65
C PHE A 141 -13.96 0.47 -9.41
N GLU A 142 -13.94 -0.72 -8.78
CA GLU A 142 -13.48 -1.95 -9.42
C GLU A 142 -14.33 -2.33 -10.64
N SER A 143 -15.64 -2.04 -10.61
CA SER A 143 -16.54 -2.28 -11.73
C SER A 143 -16.28 -1.39 -12.95
N GLN A 144 -15.78 -0.18 -12.75
CA GLN A 144 -15.59 0.83 -13.80
C GLN A 144 -14.13 0.98 -14.26
N CYS A 145 -13.19 0.79 -13.34
CA CYS A 145 -11.76 1.07 -13.54
C CYS A 145 -10.88 -0.19 -13.51
N GLY A 146 -11.45 -1.36 -13.18
CA GLY A 146 -10.74 -2.63 -13.04
C GLY A 146 -10.31 -2.92 -11.61
N SER A 147 -9.91 -4.16 -11.34
CA SER A 147 -9.58 -4.62 -9.98
C SER A 147 -8.45 -3.81 -9.37
N LEU A 148 -8.55 -3.54 -8.06
CA LEU A 148 -7.51 -2.85 -7.31
C LEU A 148 -6.27 -3.73 -7.10
N THR A 149 -6.42 -5.07 -7.09
CA THR A 149 -5.39 -6.01 -6.66
C THR A 149 -4.83 -5.67 -5.26
N GLN A 150 -3.73 -6.29 -4.86
CA GLN A 150 -3.02 -5.91 -3.63
C GLN A 150 -2.44 -4.48 -3.70
N TYR A 151 -2.04 -4.02 -4.89
CA TYR A 151 -1.42 -2.71 -5.05
C TYR A 151 -2.39 -1.57 -4.75
N GLY A 152 -3.61 -1.62 -5.33
CA GLY A 152 -4.61 -0.57 -5.24
C GLY A 152 -5.16 -0.35 -3.85
N MET A 153 -4.98 -1.30 -2.93
CA MET A 153 -5.32 -1.14 -1.50
C MET A 153 -4.58 0.05 -0.85
N LYS A 154 -3.48 0.53 -1.41
CA LYS A 154 -2.83 1.77 -0.96
C LYS A 154 -3.77 2.99 -1.02
N HIS A 155 -4.79 2.95 -1.88
CA HIS A 155 -5.70 4.08 -2.14
C HIS A 155 -6.96 4.10 -1.26
N MET A 156 -7.08 3.20 -0.28
CA MET A 156 -8.24 3.18 0.62
C MET A 156 -8.45 4.52 1.35
N ARG A 157 -7.37 5.22 1.68
CA ARG A 157 -7.43 6.58 2.24
C ARG A 157 -8.08 7.57 1.26
N ALA A 158 -7.66 7.56 0.00
CA ALA A 158 -8.20 8.42 -1.04
C ALA A 158 -9.72 8.21 -1.20
N PHE A 159 -10.18 6.95 -1.25
CA PHE A 159 -11.61 6.62 -1.30
C PHE A 159 -12.37 7.13 -0.09
N THR A 160 -11.79 6.94 1.10
CA THR A 160 -12.40 7.41 2.34
C THR A 160 -12.52 8.93 2.37
N ASN A 161 -11.51 9.66 1.90
CA ASN A 161 -11.52 11.12 1.85
C ASN A 161 -12.53 11.65 0.82
N ILE A 162 -12.62 11.02 -0.36
CA ILE A 162 -13.64 11.35 -1.37
C ILE A 162 -15.06 11.22 -0.77
N TYR A 163 -15.30 10.12 -0.05
CA TYR A 163 -16.60 9.88 0.57
C TYR A 163 -16.91 10.85 1.71
N ASN A 164 -15.99 11.04 2.65
CA ASN A 164 -16.21 11.91 3.82
C ASN A 164 -16.51 13.37 3.42
N MET A 165 -16.09 13.80 2.24
CA MET A 165 -16.40 15.13 1.70
C MET A 165 -17.67 15.19 0.85
N GLY A 166 -18.45 14.11 0.80
CA GLY A 166 -19.72 14.04 0.09
C GLY A 166 -19.61 14.17 -1.43
N LYS A 167 -18.43 13.88 -2.00
CA LYS A 167 -18.19 13.95 -3.46
C LYS A 167 -18.44 12.64 -4.19
N TRP A 168 -18.82 11.60 -3.47
CA TRP A 168 -19.25 10.33 -4.03
C TRP A 168 -20.76 10.18 -3.90
N SER A 169 -21.43 9.92 -5.01
CA SER A 169 -22.81 9.47 -5.06
C SER A 169 -22.83 8.15 -5.84
N PRO A 170 -23.25 7.02 -5.24
CA PRO A 170 -23.35 5.77 -5.97
C PRO A 170 -24.30 5.96 -7.17
N PRO A 171 -24.08 5.28 -8.30
CA PRO A 171 -25.03 5.27 -9.38
C PRO A 171 -26.38 4.82 -8.81
N VAL A 172 -27.42 5.64 -8.94
CA VAL A 172 -28.78 5.20 -8.63
C VAL A 172 -29.03 3.99 -9.53
N LEU A 173 -29.03 2.79 -8.95
CA LEU A 173 -29.56 1.61 -9.63
C LEU A 173 -31.00 1.98 -10.00
N GLY A 174 -31.21 2.21 -11.29
CA GLY A 174 -32.52 2.51 -11.84
C GLY A 174 -33.48 1.45 -11.34
N HIS A 175 -34.38 1.84 -10.44
CA HIS A 175 -35.56 1.06 -10.18
C HIS A 175 -36.40 1.19 -11.44
N SER A 176 -36.34 0.16 -12.29
CA SER A 176 -37.33 -0.04 -13.34
C SER A 176 -38.69 -0.13 -12.65
N ALA A 177 -39.50 0.90 -12.83
CA ALA A 177 -40.94 0.83 -12.65
C ALA A 177 -41.58 0.12 -13.85
#